data_AF-A0A0B1T1L0-F1
#
_entry.id   AF-A0A0B1T1L0-F1
#
_cell.length_a   1.000
_cell.length_b   1.000
_cell.length_c   1.000
_cell.angle_alpha   90.00
_cell.angle_beta   90.00
_cell.angle_gamma   90.00
#
_symmetry.space_group_name_H-M   'P 1'
#
loop_
_entity.id
_entity.type
_entity.pdbx_description
1 polymer ?
#
loop_
_entity_poly.entity_id
_entity_poly.type
_entity_poly.pdbx_seq_one_letter_code
_entity_poly.pdbx_strand_id
1 'polypeptide(L)'
;MEQFIMEQILALLVIVEGVLACTPAGPALLGIAPAQVTLFTDQPYDANKATFYSTFTKNQITDAIKKNNLPYDPSSITVKPRDVNGKVAVDLEIPNVDCLLLTTMVSQMKSQNFLITSAGIRCGLLPTVTYV
;
A
#
# COMPACT_ATOMS: atom_id res chain seq x y z
N MET A 1 -28.06 53.73 28.66
CA MET A 1 -28.35 52.93 27.45
C MET A 1 -27.20 53.21 26.49
N GLU A 2 -26.57 52.20 25.90
CA GLU A 2 -25.47 52.27 24.90
C GLU A 2 -23.99 52.12 25.33
N GLN A 3 -23.63 51.85 26.60
CA GLN A 3 -22.20 51.64 26.96
C GLN A 3 -21.86 50.33 27.70
N PHE A 4 -22.83 49.43 27.91
CA PHE A 4 -22.63 48.18 28.67
C PHE A 4 -22.76 46.89 27.83
N ILE A 5 -22.76 47.00 26.49
CA ILE A 5 -22.95 45.86 25.56
C ILE A 5 -21.78 45.74 24.56
N MET A 6 -20.58 46.22 24.92
CA MET A 6 -19.39 46.08 24.05
C MET A 6 -18.27 45.24 24.66
N GLU A 7 -18.19 45.14 26.00
CA GLU A 7 -17.17 44.31 26.66
C GLU A 7 -17.56 42.83 26.84
N GLN A 8 -18.84 42.47 26.74
CA GLN A 8 -19.25 41.06 26.80
C GLN A 8 -19.16 40.33 25.45
N ILE A 9 -18.92 41.06 24.35
CA ILE A 9 -18.80 40.46 23.01
C ILE A 9 -17.37 39.94 22.77
N LEU A 10 -16.38 40.45 23.49
CA LEU A 10 -14.98 40.02 23.31
C LEU A 10 -14.61 38.75 24.10
N ALA A 11 -15.45 38.33 25.05
CA ALA A 11 -15.24 37.10 25.83
C ALA A 11 -15.76 35.82 25.13
N LEU A 12 -16.45 35.94 23.98
CA LEU A 12 -17.09 34.82 23.29
C LEU A 12 -16.32 34.30 22.07
N LEU A 13 -15.09 34.78 21.83
CA LEU A 13 -14.29 34.42 20.64
C LEU A 13 -13.01 33.63 20.92
N VAL A 14 -12.89 32.98 22.08
CA VAL A 14 -11.70 32.15 22.42
C VAL A 14 -12.11 30.82 23.04
N ILE A 15 -12.97 30.04 22.37
CA ILE A 15 -13.14 28.61 22.69
C ILE A 15 -13.43 27.77 21.43
N VAL A 16 -12.69 27.95 20.33
CA VAL A 16 -12.63 26.93 19.26
C VAL A 16 -11.24 26.91 18.61
N GLU A 17 -10.18 26.60 19.37
CA GLU A 17 -8.92 26.07 18.80
C GLU A 17 -8.33 24.98 19.71
N GLY A 18 -9.22 24.21 20.35
CA GLY A 18 -8.87 23.20 21.34
C GLY A 18 -9.21 21.77 20.95
N VAL A 19 -9.48 21.45 19.69
CA VAL A 19 -9.58 20.06 19.17
C VAL A 19 -9.62 20.04 17.63
N LEU A 20 -8.50 20.34 16.98
CA LEU A 20 -8.05 19.43 15.92
C LEU A 20 -7.12 18.46 16.65
N ALA A 21 -7.66 17.59 17.50
CA ALA A 21 -7.85 16.23 17.05
C ALA A 21 -6.67 15.84 16.15
N CYS A 22 -5.59 15.37 16.79
CA CYS A 22 -4.70 14.39 16.21
C CYS A 22 -5.56 13.16 15.83
N THR A 23 -6.40 13.29 14.82
CA THR A 23 -6.78 12.16 14.00
C THR A 23 -5.51 11.75 13.26
N PRO A 24 -5.14 10.46 13.22
CA PRO A 24 -4.22 9.96 12.22
C PRO A 24 -4.95 9.94 10.88
N ALA A 25 -5.37 11.12 10.43
CA ALA A 25 -5.89 11.43 9.11
C ALA A 25 -5.02 12.56 8.55
N GLY A 26 -3.71 12.40 8.65
CA GLY A 26 -2.83 12.96 7.63
C GLY A 26 -3.30 12.34 6.31
N PRO A 27 -3.64 13.13 5.28
CA PRO A 27 -4.05 12.53 4.04
C PRO A 27 -2.85 11.74 3.54
N ALA A 28 -3.09 10.54 3.02
CA ALA A 28 -2.17 9.92 2.08
C ALA A 28 -2.07 10.86 0.86
N LEU A 29 -1.38 11.99 1.02
CA LEU A 29 -1.14 12.95 -0.03
C LEU A 29 -0.02 12.37 -0.86
N LEU A 30 -0.42 11.74 -1.96
CA LEU A 30 0.19 11.96 -3.27
C LEU A 30 1.73 11.95 -3.24
N GLY A 31 2.33 10.78 -3.15
CA GLY A 31 3.78 10.71 -3.05
C GLY A 31 4.27 9.36 -3.50
N ILE A 32 5.10 9.38 -4.54
CA ILE A 32 5.85 8.20 -4.94
C ILE A 32 6.66 7.74 -3.72
N ALA A 33 6.45 6.50 -3.29
CA ALA A 33 7.02 5.96 -2.07
C ALA A 33 7.48 4.50 -2.27
N PRO A 34 8.39 3.99 -1.44
CA PRO A 34 8.68 2.57 -1.42
C PRO A 34 7.45 1.81 -0.94
N ALA A 35 7.17 0.68 -1.59
CA ALA A 35 6.08 -0.21 -1.23
C ALA A 35 6.58 -1.63 -1.02
N GLN A 36 5.91 -2.33 -0.11
CA GLN A 36 6.05 -3.76 0.09
C GLN A 36 4.71 -4.42 -0.25
N VAL A 37 4.74 -5.43 -1.10
CA VAL A 37 3.57 -6.22 -1.45
C VAL A 37 3.85 -7.66 -1.07
N THR A 38 2.98 -8.29 -0.29
CA THR A 38 3.04 -9.73 -0.04
C THR A 38 1.90 -10.40 -0.77
N LEU A 39 2.22 -11.25 -1.74
CA LEU A 39 1.25 -12.11 -2.42
C LEU A 39 1.18 -13.45 -1.70
N PHE A 40 -0.02 -13.88 -1.32
CA PHE A 40 -0.25 -15.17 -0.70
C PHE A 40 -0.88 -16.13 -1.71
N THR A 41 -0.52 -17.41 -1.60
CA THR A 41 -1.07 -18.49 -2.43
C THR A 41 -1.50 -19.66 -1.55
N ASP A 42 -2.30 -20.56 -2.10
CA ASP A 42 -2.60 -21.86 -1.47
C ASP A 42 -1.64 -22.98 -1.90
N GLN A 43 -0.58 -22.65 -2.64
CA GLN A 43 0.40 -23.64 -3.08
C GLN A 43 1.30 -24.07 -1.90
N PRO A 44 1.61 -25.37 -1.77
CA PRO A 44 2.55 -25.84 -0.78
C PRO A 44 3.94 -25.27 -1.06
N TYR A 45 4.62 -24.81 -0.02
CA TYR A 45 5.98 -24.29 -0.15
C TYR A 45 6.97 -25.43 -0.38
N ASP A 46 7.81 -25.26 -1.40
CA ASP A 46 8.95 -26.13 -1.70
C ASP A 46 10.17 -25.24 -2.00
N ALA A 47 11.19 -25.32 -1.15
CA ALA A 47 12.41 -24.53 -1.29
C ALA A 47 13.12 -24.79 -2.63
N ASN A 48 13.00 -25.99 -3.22
CA ASN A 48 13.58 -26.30 -4.53
C ASN A 48 12.89 -25.56 -5.67
N LYS A 49 11.69 -25.02 -5.43
CA LYS A 49 10.91 -24.23 -6.38
C LYS A 49 10.96 -22.72 -6.09
N ALA A 50 11.78 -22.27 -5.13
CA ALA A 50 11.91 -20.85 -4.82
C ALA A 50 12.22 -20.01 -6.07
N THR A 51 13.19 -20.43 -6.89
CA THR A 51 13.54 -19.75 -8.16
C THR A 51 12.38 -19.71 -9.16
N PHE A 52 11.54 -20.74 -9.18
CA PHE A 52 10.35 -20.77 -10.03
C PHE A 52 9.35 -19.71 -9.56
N TYR A 53 9.06 -19.62 -8.27
CA TYR A 53 8.12 -18.63 -7.72
C TYR A 53 8.61 -17.19 -7.90
N SER A 54 9.91 -16.94 -7.72
CA SER A 54 10.49 -15.61 -7.94
C SER A 54 10.40 -15.22 -9.41
N THR A 55 10.75 -16.12 -10.34
CA THR A 55 10.72 -15.85 -11.78
C THR A 55 9.28 -15.65 -12.28
N PHE A 56 8.37 -16.53 -11.87
CA PHE A 56 6.96 -16.42 -12.22
C PHE A 56 6.37 -15.08 -11.74
N THR A 57 6.61 -14.71 -10.48
CA THR A 57 6.11 -13.45 -9.92
C THR A 57 6.75 -12.24 -10.62
N LYS A 58 8.05 -12.30 -10.94
CA LYS A 58 8.76 -11.25 -11.67
C LYS A 58 8.19 -11.03 -13.08
N ASN A 59 7.82 -12.11 -13.78
CA ASN A 59 7.17 -12.01 -15.09
C ASN A 59 5.78 -11.38 -14.95
N GLN A 60 4.97 -11.85 -14.00
CA GLN A 60 3.63 -11.34 -13.76
C GLN A 60 3.61 -9.84 -13.43
N ILE A 61 4.51 -9.39 -12.54
CA ILE A 61 4.60 -7.96 -12.20
C ILE A 61 5.09 -7.13 -13.39
N THR A 62 6.02 -7.66 -14.18
CA THR A 62 6.52 -6.98 -15.39
C THR A 62 5.43 -6.83 -16.44
N ASP A 63 4.63 -7.86 -16.66
CA ASP A 63 3.51 -7.83 -17.59
C ASP A 63 2.41 -6.90 -17.10
N ALA A 64 2.12 -6.87 -15.80
CA ALA A 64 1.15 -5.95 -15.20
C ALA A 64 1.59 -4.48 -15.34
N ILE A 65 2.89 -4.18 -15.15
CA ILE A 65 3.47 -2.84 -15.35
C ILE A 65 3.31 -2.41 -16.80
N LYS A 66 3.68 -3.27 -17.76
CA LYS A 66 3.55 -2.98 -19.20
C LYS A 66 2.10 -2.78 -19.62
N LYS A 67 1.21 -3.69 -19.20
CA LYS A 67 -0.22 -3.67 -19.54
C LYS A 67 -0.91 -2.39 -19.07
N ASN A 68 -0.55 -1.89 -17.89
CA ASN A 68 -1.11 -0.67 -17.32
C ASN A 68 -0.30 0.59 -17.68
N ASN A 69 0.73 0.49 -18.54
CA ASN A 69 1.62 1.58 -18.95
C ASN A 69 2.19 2.37 -17.76
N LEU A 70 2.62 1.65 -16.71
CA LEU A 70 3.12 2.25 -15.48
C LEU A 70 4.60 2.64 -15.62
N PRO A 71 5.03 3.80 -15.06
CA PRO A 71 6.40 4.30 -15.19
C PRO A 71 7.39 3.61 -14.23
N TYR A 72 7.15 2.35 -13.88
CA TYR A 72 7.97 1.60 -12.92
C TYR A 72 9.01 0.78 -13.67
N ASP A 73 10.27 0.85 -13.22
CA ASP A 73 11.31 -0.02 -13.75
C ASP A 73 11.18 -1.42 -13.11
N PRO A 74 10.78 -2.46 -13.88
CA PRO A 74 10.68 -3.80 -13.33
C PRO A 74 12.02 -4.30 -12.82
N SER A 75 13.17 -3.84 -13.34
CA SER A 75 14.50 -4.27 -12.91
C SER A 75 14.78 -3.92 -11.45
N SER A 76 14.21 -2.81 -10.96
CA SER A 76 14.34 -2.31 -9.58
C SER A 76 13.53 -3.08 -8.54
N ILE A 77 12.64 -3.98 -8.97
CA ILE A 77 11.74 -4.74 -8.07
C ILE A 77 12.48 -5.96 -7.50
N THR A 78 12.55 -6.05 -6.18
CA THR A 78 13.05 -7.25 -5.52
C THR A 78 11.90 -8.22 -5.26
N VAL A 79 12.11 -9.51 -5.51
CA VAL A 79 11.09 -10.56 -5.34
C VAL A 79 11.67 -11.67 -4.46
N LYS A 80 11.03 -11.95 -3.33
CA LYS A 80 11.48 -12.94 -2.33
C LYS A 80 10.34 -13.89 -1.99
N PRO A 81 10.36 -15.14 -2.51
CA PRO A 81 9.44 -16.17 -2.06
C PRO A 81 9.87 -16.70 -0.69
N ARG A 82 8.92 -16.98 0.18
CA ARG A 82 9.13 -17.55 1.51
C ARG A 82 7.97 -18.46 1.92
N ASP A 83 8.25 -19.26 2.94
CA ASP A 83 7.24 -20.07 3.61
C ASP A 83 6.43 -19.23 4.60
N VAL A 84 5.10 -19.36 4.54
CA VAL A 84 4.17 -18.90 5.57
C VAL A 84 3.21 -20.05 5.87
N ASN A 85 3.42 -20.73 7.01
CA ASN A 85 2.60 -21.85 7.48
C ASN A 85 2.47 -23.00 6.46
N GLY A 86 3.56 -23.37 5.80
CA GLY A 86 3.62 -24.43 4.79
C GLY A 86 3.15 -24.00 3.40
N LYS A 87 2.82 -22.73 3.20
CA LYS A 87 2.32 -22.17 1.93
C LYS A 87 3.27 -21.13 1.37
N VAL A 88 3.23 -20.95 0.04
CA VAL A 88 4.05 -19.95 -0.64
C VAL A 88 3.47 -18.56 -0.42
N ALA A 89 4.28 -17.68 0.16
CA ALA A 89 4.11 -16.24 0.09
C ALA A 89 5.26 -15.63 -0.71
N VAL A 90 4.99 -14.56 -1.48
CA VAL A 90 6.01 -13.85 -2.24
C VAL A 90 5.98 -12.38 -1.86
N ASP A 91 7.07 -11.91 -1.27
CA ASP A 91 7.25 -10.50 -0.97
C ASP A 91 7.88 -9.79 -2.18
N LEU A 92 7.34 -8.63 -2.52
CA LEU A 92 7.86 -7.71 -3.51
C LEU A 92 8.23 -6.41 -2.80
N GLU A 93 9.45 -5.94 -3.05
CA GLU A 93 9.90 -4.61 -2.62
C GLU A 93 10.02 -3.76 -3.87
N ILE A 94 9.28 -2.66 -3.91
CA ILE A 94 9.26 -1.73 -5.04
C ILE A 94 9.67 -0.35 -4.54
N PRO A 95 10.77 0.23 -5.02
CA PRO A 95 11.38 1.39 -4.38
C PRO A 95 10.62 2.71 -4.57
N ASN A 96 9.92 2.86 -5.70
CA ASN A 96 9.30 4.13 -6.06
C ASN A 96 8.00 3.90 -6.84
N VAL A 97 6.86 3.92 -6.15
CA VAL A 97 5.53 3.71 -6.76
C VAL A 97 4.47 4.67 -6.28
N ASP A 98 3.48 4.91 -7.15
CA ASP A 98 2.21 5.47 -6.75
C ASP A 98 1.35 4.36 -6.12
N CYS A 99 1.00 4.53 -4.86
CA CYS A 99 0.31 3.52 -4.07
C CYS A 99 -1.12 3.22 -4.52
N LEU A 100 -1.80 4.18 -5.14
CA LEU A 100 -3.15 3.98 -5.67
C LEU A 100 -3.09 3.13 -6.94
N LEU A 101 -2.14 3.45 -7.83
CA LEU A 101 -1.90 2.66 -9.04
C LEU A 101 -1.40 1.26 -8.70
N LEU A 102 -0.50 1.13 -7.72
CA LEU A 102 -0.03 -0.16 -7.22
C LEU A 102 -1.19 -1.02 -6.71
N THR A 103 -2.05 -0.45 -5.86
CA THR A 103 -3.20 -1.19 -5.30
C THR A 103 -4.12 -1.70 -6.40
N THR A 104 -4.41 -0.86 -7.40
CA THR A 104 -5.22 -1.24 -8.55
C THR A 104 -4.57 -2.37 -9.35
N MET A 105 -3.27 -2.25 -9.64
CA MET A 105 -2.51 -3.26 -10.39
C MET A 105 -2.46 -4.61 -9.64
N VAL A 106 -2.19 -4.62 -8.34
CA VAL A 106 -2.12 -5.85 -7.54
C VAL A 106 -3.50 -6.52 -7.45
N SER A 107 -4.58 -5.74 -7.33
CA SER A 107 -5.95 -6.26 -7.36
C SER A 107 -6.27 -6.93 -8.72
N GLN A 108 -5.82 -6.35 -9.83
CA GLN A 108 -5.93 -6.98 -11.15
C GLN A 108 -5.08 -8.25 -11.28
N MET A 109 -3.87 -8.26 -10.73
CA MET A 109 -3.03 -9.46 -10.73
C MET A 109 -3.70 -10.60 -9.97
N LYS A 110 -4.30 -10.33 -8.80
CA LYS A 110 -5.08 -11.30 -8.05
C LYS A 110 -6.26 -11.83 -8.85
N SER A 111 -7.02 -10.95 -9.54
CA SER A 111 -8.18 -11.40 -10.31
C SER A 111 -7.81 -12.19 -11.58
N GLN A 112 -6.62 -11.98 -12.13
CA GLN A 112 -6.14 -12.64 -13.35
C GLN A 112 -5.27 -13.88 -13.06
N ASN A 113 -4.80 -14.06 -11.83
CA ASN A 113 -3.90 -15.15 -11.45
C ASN A 113 -4.53 -16.05 -10.39
N PHE A 114 -5.00 -17.22 -10.82
CA PHE A 114 -5.67 -18.21 -9.96
C PHE A 114 -4.80 -18.74 -8.80
N LEU A 115 -3.48 -18.51 -8.84
CA LEU A 115 -2.59 -18.93 -7.75
C LEU A 115 -2.61 -17.96 -6.57
N ILE A 116 -2.93 -16.67 -6.80
CA ILE A 116 -2.90 -15.64 -5.76
C ILE A 116 -4.25 -15.62 -5.04
N THR A 117 -4.25 -15.90 -3.74
CA THR A 117 -5.46 -15.98 -2.92
C THR A 117 -5.77 -14.65 -2.23
N SER A 118 -4.72 -13.95 -1.81
CA SER A 118 -4.81 -12.62 -1.20
C SER A 118 -3.50 -11.86 -1.41
N ALA A 119 -3.57 -10.54 -1.29
CA ALA A 119 -2.37 -9.72 -1.27
C ALA A 119 -2.45 -8.68 -0.15
N GLY A 120 -1.34 -8.47 0.54
CA GLY A 120 -1.16 -7.36 1.48
C GLY A 120 -0.25 -6.31 0.87
N ILE A 121 -0.63 -5.04 0.96
CA ILE A 121 0.13 -3.92 0.39
C ILE A 121 0.44 -2.94 1.51
N ARG A 122 1.72 -2.64 1.72
CA ARG A 122 2.20 -1.59 2.62
C ARG A 122 2.90 -0.52 1.80
N CYS A 123 2.47 0.72 2.00
CA CYS A 123 3.00 1.87 1.27
C CYS A 123 3.68 2.86 2.21
N GLY A 124 4.90 3.25 1.87
CA GLY A 124 5.73 4.11 2.70
C GLY A 124 6.07 3.49 4.06
N LEU A 125 6.32 4.37 5.03
CA LEU A 125 6.69 4.00 6.40
C LEU A 125 5.47 3.75 7.30
N LEU A 126 4.25 3.94 6.79
CA LEU A 126 3.04 3.74 7.57
C LEU A 126 2.76 2.24 7.73
N PRO A 127 2.29 1.81 8.92
CA PRO A 127 2.02 0.40 9.21
C PRO A 127 0.75 -0.13 8.53
N THR A 128 0.00 0.73 7.83
CA THR A 128 -1.27 0.36 7.21
C THR A 128 -1.04 -0.65 6.08
N VAL A 129 -1.56 -1.86 6.28
CA VAL A 129 -1.60 -2.90 5.26
C VAL A 129 -3.00 -2.92 4.65
N THR A 130 -3.08 -2.64 3.36
CA THR A 130 -4.33 -2.80 2.59
C THR A 130 -4.36 -4.21 2.04
N TYR A 131 -5.44 -4.95 2.34
CA TYR A 131 -5.68 -6.27 1.76
C TYR A 131 -6.56 -6.14 0.53
N VAL A 132 -6.14 -6.76 -0.57
CA VAL A 132 -6.89 -6.80 -1.84
C VAL A 132 -7.19 -8.20 -2.31
#